data_AF-A0AAE1A1V8-F1
#
_entry.id   AF-A0AAE1A1V8-F1
#
_cell.length_a   1.000
_cell.length_b   1.000
_cell.length_c   1.000
_cell.angle_alpha   90.00
_cell.angle_beta   90.00
_cell.angle_gamma   90.00
#
_symmetry.space_group_name_H-M   'P 1'
#
loop_
_entity.id
_entity.type
_entity.pdbx_description
1 polymer ?
#
loop_
_entity_poly.entity_id
_entity_poly.type
_entity_poly.pdbx_seq_one_letter_code
_entity_poly.pdbx_strand_id
1 'polypeptide(L)'
;MVRTVLEESENGSDDDWIYTIKNDDDQDDITKEVKCRMKAGQQNVIFLIDTGATVNILPQHLVKMEDIRPTIKRLTQYNGETLKTAGVVRTDLYNPKMKREYETEFVVLKGDQS
;
A
#
# COMPACT_ATOMS: atom_id res chain seq x y z
N MET A 1 -14.69 -14.55 14.19
CA MET A 1 -13.87 -13.80 15.17
C MET A 1 -12.47 -14.37 15.04
N VAL A 2 -11.58 -13.70 14.30
CA VAL A 2 -10.19 -14.18 14.16
C VAL A 2 -9.42 -13.66 15.36
N ARG A 3 -8.86 -14.57 16.18
CA ARG A 3 -7.92 -14.23 17.25
C ARG A 3 -6.54 -14.15 16.61
N THR A 4 -5.94 -12.97 16.64
CA THR A 4 -4.52 -12.80 16.34
C THR A 4 -3.74 -13.17 17.60
N VAL A 5 -2.91 -14.21 17.52
CA VAL A 5 -1.93 -14.52 18.56
C VAL A 5 -0.62 -13.86 18.14
N LEU A 6 -0.12 -12.98 19.00
CA LEU A 6 1.24 -12.47 18.89
C LEU A 6 2.10 -13.38 19.76
N GLU A 7 2.87 -14.27 19.15
CA GLU A 7 3.87 -15.05 19.89
C GLU A 7 5.21 -14.31 19.84
N GLU A 8 5.71 -13.93 21.01
CA GLU A 8 7.08 -13.46 21.20
C GLU A 8 7.96 -14.69 21.46
N SER A 9 8.79 -15.07 20.49
CA SER A 9 9.83 -16.08 20.72
C SER A 9 11.14 -15.39 21.09
N GLU A 10 11.48 -15.42 22.37
CA GLU A 10 12.81 -15.03 22.87
C GLU A 10 13.84 -16.12 22.53
N ASN A 11 14.40 -16.11 21.31
CA ASN A 11 15.76 -16.59 21.01
C ASN A 11 16.04 -16.59 19.49
N GLY A 12 16.96 -15.72 19.03
CA GLY A 12 17.72 -15.96 17.80
C GLY A 12 17.96 -14.73 16.92
N SER A 13 19.24 -14.38 16.74
CA SER A 13 19.90 -13.52 15.74
C SER A 13 19.27 -12.15 15.43
N ASP A 14 20.11 -11.09 15.42
CA ASP A 14 19.79 -9.75 14.90
C ASP A 14 19.56 -9.73 13.36
N ASP A 15 19.07 -10.82 12.77
CA ASP A 15 18.67 -10.89 11.37
C ASP A 15 17.18 -10.53 11.29
N ASP A 16 16.93 -9.28 10.89
CA ASP A 16 15.70 -8.75 10.31
C ASP A 16 14.40 -9.39 10.80
N TRP A 17 13.81 -8.77 11.83
CA TRP A 17 12.41 -8.98 12.18
C TRP A 17 11.51 -8.56 11.01
N ILE A 18 11.31 -9.44 10.04
CA ILE A 18 10.27 -9.28 9.03
C ILE A 18 8.98 -9.73 9.69
N TYR A 19 8.13 -8.76 10.06
CA TYR A 19 6.77 -9.01 10.55
C TYR A 19 5.98 -9.81 9.50
N THR A 20 6.03 -11.13 9.61
CA THR A 20 5.37 -12.05 8.68
C THR A 20 4.06 -12.51 9.31
N ILE A 21 2.93 -12.21 8.66
CA ILE A 21 1.63 -12.70 9.11
C ILE A 21 1.48 -14.15 8.66
N LYS A 22 1.53 -15.08 9.62
CA LYS A 22 1.21 -16.49 9.41
C LYS A 22 -0.17 -16.77 9.99
N ASN A 23 -1.01 -17.56 9.29
CA ASN A 23 -2.20 -18.15 9.92
C ASN A 23 -1.89 -19.60 10.23
N ASP A 24 -2.39 -20.09 11.37
CA ASP A 24 -2.13 -21.45 11.86
C ASP A 24 -2.61 -22.57 10.91
N ASP A 25 -3.49 -22.26 9.95
CA ASP A 25 -4.07 -23.21 8.99
C ASP A 25 -3.34 -23.30 7.64
N ASP A 26 -2.36 -22.42 7.37
CA ASP A 26 -1.64 -22.43 6.09
C ASP A 26 -0.44 -23.39 6.17
N GLN A 27 -0.56 -24.57 5.55
CA GLN A 27 0.49 -25.60 5.49
C GLN A 27 1.60 -25.30 4.46
N ASP A 28 1.48 -24.18 3.73
CA ASP A 28 2.45 -23.69 2.75
C ASP A 28 2.92 -22.28 3.13
N ASP A 29 4.20 -21.98 2.89
CA ASP A 29 4.89 -20.68 3.09
C ASP A 29 4.38 -19.58 2.13
N ILE A 30 3.07 -19.48 1.92
CA ILE A 30 2.45 -18.44 1.10
C ILE A 30 2.26 -17.21 2.00
N THR A 31 3.16 -16.23 1.83
CA THR A 31 3.00 -14.90 2.40
C THR A 31 1.71 -14.28 1.84
N LYS A 32 0.67 -14.20 2.69
CA LYS A 32 -0.60 -13.56 2.31
C LYS A 32 -0.39 -12.05 2.18
N GLU A 33 -0.73 -11.50 1.01
CA GLU A 33 -0.74 -10.06 0.78
C GLU A 33 -1.66 -9.36 1.79
N VAL A 34 -1.11 -8.39 2.52
CA VAL A 34 -1.90 -7.56 3.42
C VAL A 34 -2.62 -6.50 2.61
N LYS A 35 -3.96 -6.52 2.64
CA LYS A 35 -4.80 -5.59 1.89
C LYS A 35 -5.69 -4.77 2.81
N CYS A 36 -5.98 -3.54 2.43
CA CYS A 36 -6.98 -2.71 3.11
C CYS A 36 -7.97 -2.12 2.11
N ARG A 37 -9.25 -2.06 2.49
CA ARG A 37 -10.30 -1.41 1.70
C ARG A 37 -10.53 -0.01 2.24
N MET A 38 -10.30 0.99 1.39
CA MET A 38 -10.45 2.40 1.72
C MET A 38 -11.35 3.08 0.68
N LYS A 39 -11.85 4.27 0.99
CA LYS A 39 -12.46 5.15 -0.01
C LYS A 39 -11.48 6.26 -0.36
N ALA A 40 -11.11 6.35 -1.64
CA ALA A 40 -10.34 7.47 -2.17
C ALA A 40 -11.29 8.35 -2.98
N GLY A 41 -11.61 9.54 -2.46
CA GLY A 41 -12.74 10.33 -2.96
C GLY A 41 -14.05 9.53 -2.92
N GLN A 42 -14.69 9.34 -4.08
CA GLN A 42 -15.95 8.59 -4.19
C GLN A 42 -15.76 7.09 -4.50
N GLN A 43 -14.53 6.63 -4.73
CA GLN A 43 -14.25 5.27 -5.18
C GLN A 43 -13.82 4.37 -4.03
N ASN A 44 -14.35 3.14 -3.97
CA ASN A 44 -13.84 2.12 -3.06
C ASN A 44 -12.62 1.45 -3.70
N VAL A 45 -11.47 1.54 -3.05
CA VAL A 45 -10.19 1.04 -3.56
C VAL A 45 -9.63 0.00 -2.59
N ILE A 46 -9.08 -1.08 -3.13
CA ILE A 46 -8.32 -2.08 -2.36
C ILE A 46 -6.85 -1.72 -2.51
N PHE A 47 -6.20 -1.34 -1.42
CA PHE A 47 -4.78 -1.06 -1.38
C PHE A 47 -4.02 -2.29 -0.89
N LEU A 48 -2.87 -2.54 -1.51
CA LEU A 48 -1.83 -3.38 -0.92
C LEU A 48 -1.11 -2.55 0.15
N ILE A 49 -0.91 -3.15 1.31
CA ILE A 49 -0.07 -2.57 2.37
C ILE A 49 1.35 -3.05 2.12
N ASP A 50 2.16 -2.17 1.56
CA ASP A 50 3.57 -2.42 1.31
C ASP A 50 4.43 -1.52 2.22
N THR A 51 5.01 -2.12 3.26
CA THR A 51 5.91 -1.41 4.19
C THR A 51 7.30 -1.18 3.61
N GLY A 52 7.65 -1.82 2.49
CA GLY A 52 8.90 -1.59 1.77
C GLY A 52 8.84 -0.39 0.83
N ALA A 53 7.65 0.13 0.53
CA ALA A 53 7.46 1.31 -0.30
C ALA A 53 7.65 2.61 0.49
N THR A 54 8.36 3.57 -0.11
CA THR A 54 8.60 4.90 0.48
C THR A 54 7.51 5.92 0.15
N VAL A 55 6.62 5.60 -0.80
CA VAL A 55 5.54 6.48 -1.26
C VAL A 55 4.27 5.67 -1.49
N ASN A 56 3.11 6.32 -1.30
CA ASN A 56 1.85 5.76 -1.74
C ASN A 56 1.66 6.00 -3.25
N ILE A 57 1.04 5.05 -3.94
CA ILE A 57 0.78 5.12 -5.38
C ILE A 57 -0.71 4.97 -5.70
N LEU A 58 -1.16 5.66 -6.75
CA LEU A 58 -2.48 5.48 -7.34
C LEU A 58 -2.38 5.41 -8.87
N PRO A 59 -3.18 4.54 -9.53
CA PRO A 59 -3.34 4.60 -10.98
C PRO A 59 -4.08 5.88 -11.39
N GLN A 60 -3.69 6.42 -12.54
CA GLN A 60 -4.23 7.68 -13.05
C GLN A 60 -5.74 7.68 -13.26
N HIS A 61 -6.37 6.52 -13.55
CA HIS A 61 -7.81 6.44 -13.77
C HIS A 61 -8.65 6.67 -12.49
N LEU A 62 -8.03 6.61 -11.29
CA LEU A 62 -8.73 6.85 -10.02
C LEU A 62 -8.79 8.32 -9.61
N VAL A 63 -8.07 9.19 -10.33
CA VAL A 63 -7.89 10.60 -9.98
C VAL A 63 -8.29 11.49 -11.15
N LYS A 64 -8.79 12.69 -10.85
CA LYS A 64 -9.09 13.67 -11.90
C LYS A 64 -7.80 14.32 -12.39
N MET A 65 -7.70 14.56 -13.69
CA MET A 65 -6.47 15.10 -14.31
C MET A 65 -6.11 16.48 -13.76
N GLU A 66 -7.11 17.31 -13.49
CA GLU A 66 -6.96 18.65 -12.94
C GLU A 66 -6.39 18.69 -11.52
N ASP A 67 -6.52 17.60 -10.76
CA ASP A 67 -6.00 17.49 -9.38
C ASP A 67 -4.53 17.03 -9.36
N ILE A 68 -3.99 16.56 -10.49
CA ILE A 68 -2.62 16.07 -10.60
C ILE A 68 -1.66 17.25 -10.73
N ARG A 69 -0.78 17.40 -9.75
CA ARG A 69 0.28 18.41 -9.75
C ARG A 69 1.57 17.84 -10.36
N PRO A 70 2.31 18.63 -11.17
CA PRO A 70 3.61 18.21 -11.70
C PRO A 70 4.58 17.79 -10.59
N THR A 71 5.43 16.81 -10.88
CA THR A 71 6.45 16.35 -9.93
C THR A 71 7.74 15.99 -10.65
N ILE A 72 8.87 16.16 -9.96
CA ILE A 72 10.18 15.66 -10.39
C ILE A 72 10.49 14.27 -9.80
N LYS A 73 9.60 13.73 -8.95
CA LYS A 73 9.76 12.42 -8.34
C LYS A 73 9.77 11.33 -9.44
N ARG A 74 10.77 10.46 -9.38
CA ARG A 74 10.87 9.23 -10.19
C ARG A 74 10.65 8.03 -9.27
N LEU A 75 9.80 7.11 -9.69
CA LEU A 75 9.54 5.87 -8.96
C LEU A 75 10.39 4.75 -9.55
N THR A 76 11.22 4.13 -8.74
CA THR A 76 12.05 2.98 -9.12
C THR A 76 11.59 1.77 -8.32
N GLN A 77 11.30 0.67 -9.00
CA GLN A 77 10.96 -0.61 -8.39
C GLN A 77 12.23 -1.32 -7.89
N TYR A 78 12.06 -2.37 -7.07
CA TYR A 78 13.17 -3.14 -6.53
C TYR A 78 14.07 -3.78 -7.62
N ASN A 79 13.51 -4.07 -8.80
CA ASN A 79 14.22 -4.61 -9.95
C ASN A 79 15.03 -3.54 -10.73
N GLY A 80 15.00 -2.27 -10.29
CA GLY A 80 15.67 -1.15 -10.95
C GLY A 80 14.85 -0.49 -12.07
N GLU A 81 13.67 -1.01 -12.42
CA GLU A 81 12.79 -0.42 -13.43
C GLU A 81 12.20 0.90 -12.93
N THR A 82 12.13 1.90 -13.84
CA THR A 82 11.52 3.19 -13.53
C THR A 82 10.10 3.26 -14.09
N LEU A 83 9.13 3.48 -13.21
CA LEU A 83 7.73 3.66 -13.59
C LEU A 83 7.45 5.08 -14.08
N LYS A 84 6.55 5.20 -15.06
CA LYS A 84 6.14 6.49 -15.62
C LYS A 84 5.14 7.18 -14.69
N THR A 85 5.53 8.33 -14.14
CA THR A 85 4.69 9.14 -13.26
C THR A 85 3.90 10.20 -14.06
N ALA A 86 2.64 10.42 -13.67
CA ALA A 86 1.81 11.53 -14.15
C ALA A 86 2.00 12.79 -13.31
N GLY A 87 2.27 12.62 -12.02
CA GLY A 87 2.39 13.71 -11.06
C GLY A 87 2.16 13.22 -9.64
N VAL A 88 1.79 14.15 -8.76
CA VAL A 88 1.33 13.86 -7.40
C VAL A 88 -0.06 14.42 -7.17
N VAL A 89 -0.86 13.73 -6.37
CA VAL A 89 -2.19 14.19 -5.94
C VAL A 89 -2.28 14.09 -4.43
N ARG A 90 -3.01 15.02 -3.81
CA ARG A 90 -3.37 14.94 -2.40
C ARG A 90 -4.86 14.67 -2.32
N THR A 91 -5.25 13.58 -1.65
CA THR A 91 -6.64 13.12 -1.63
C THR A 91 -7.03 12.65 -0.24
N ASP A 92 -8.32 12.79 0.05
CA ASP A 92 -8.93 12.27 1.26
C ASP A 92 -9.16 10.76 1.12
N LEU A 93 -8.59 10.03 2.08
CA LEU A 93 -8.67 8.59 2.20
C LEU A 93 -9.48 8.24 3.44
N TYR A 94 -10.66 7.68 3.24
CA TYR A 94 -11.53 7.27 4.34
C TYR A 94 -11.39 5.77 4.62
N ASN A 95 -11.07 5.44 5.87
CA ASN A 95 -11.06 4.07 6.39
C ASN A 95 -12.45 3.72 6.95
N PRO A 96 -13.27 2.90 6.26
CA PRO A 96 -14.60 2.54 6.73
C PRO A 96 -14.59 1.67 7.99
N LYS A 97 -13.51 0.94 8.26
CA LYS A 97 -13.38 0.08 9.45
C LYS A 97 -13.15 0.92 10.71
N MET A 98 -12.34 1.97 10.61
CA MET A 98 -12.04 2.89 11.72
C MET A 98 -12.95 4.12 11.74
N LYS A 99 -13.75 4.33 10.69
CA LYS A 99 -14.58 5.52 10.48
C LYS A 99 -13.76 6.82 10.56
N ARG A 100 -12.55 6.81 10.01
CA ARG A 100 -11.60 7.92 10.07
C ARG A 100 -11.11 8.31 8.68
N GLU A 101 -10.95 9.61 8.48
CA GLU A 101 -10.43 10.22 7.27
C GLU A 101 -8.97 10.64 7.47
N TYR A 102 -8.20 10.52 6.40
CA TYR A 102 -6.79 10.86 6.34
C TYR A 102 -6.53 11.61 5.05
N GLU A 103 -5.86 12.75 5.12
CA GLU A 103 -5.37 13.42 3.92
C GLU A 103 -4.00 12.85 3.56
N THR A 104 -3.86 12.29 2.35
CA THR A 104 -2.63 11.57 1.94
C THR A 104 -2.15 12.02 0.56
N GLU A 105 -0.84 12.13 0.39
CA GLU A 105 -0.20 12.35 -0.93
C GLU A 105 0.10 11.00 -1.61
N PHE A 106 -0.26 10.92 -2.89
CA PHE A 106 0.02 9.78 -3.76
C PHE A 106 0.83 10.23 -4.97
N VAL A 107 1.78 9.40 -5.39
CA VAL A 107 2.37 9.48 -6.72
C VAL A 107 1.42 8.80 -7.71
N VAL A 108 1.05 9.51 -8.77
CA VAL A 108 0.12 9.00 -9.77
C VAL A 108 0.90 8.32 -10.90
N LEU A 109 0.57 7.08 -11.23
CA LEU A 109 1.20 6.31 -12.29
C LEU A 109 0.41 6.37 -13.60
N LYS A 110 1.12 6.51 -14.73
CA LYS A 110 0.52 6.45 -16.07
C LYS A 110 0.28 4.99 -16.47
N GLY A 111 -0.95 4.66 -16.86
CA GLY A 111 -1.36 3.33 -17.30
C GLY A 111 -1.89 2.43 -16.17
N ASP A 112 -2.46 1.29 -16.54
CA ASP A 112 -2.87 0.26 -15.58
C ASP A 112 -1.63 -0.56 -15.18
N GLN A 113 -1.29 -0.49 -13.90
CA GLN A 113 -0.35 -1.42 -13.28
C GLN A 113 -1.22 -2.57 -12.76
N SER A 114 -1.37 -3.60 -13.60
CA SER A 114 -2.13 -4.82 -13.33
C SER A 114 -1.40 -5.75 -12.36
#